data_AF-A0A382Y5U1-F1
#
_entry.id   AF-A0A382Y5U1-F1
#
_cell.length_a   1.000
_cell.length_b   1.000
_cell.length_c   1.000
_cell.angle_alpha   90.00
_cell.angle_beta   90.00
_cell.angle_gamma   90.00
#
_symmetry.space_group_name_H-M   'P 1'
#
loop_
_entity.id
_entity.type
_entity.pdbx_description
1 polymer ?
#
loop_
_entity_poly.entity_id
_entity_poly.type
_entity_poly.pdbx_seq_one_letter_code
_entity_poly.pdbx_strand_id
1 'polypeptide(L)'
;AVERFDPDWLLVSAGFDAHRDDPLTDMGLTSGDYADLVADLVGLVPAGRAVLFLEGGYDLSALANSTGATVAAILGVAHRIEDVTGHGRAGVAEEVDALVLDLVRRHDLET
;
A
#
# COMPACT_ATOMS: atom_id res chain seq x y z
N ALA A 1 14.79 3.93 -0.30
CA ALA A 1 14.47 5.33 -0.75
C ALA A 1 14.06 6.21 0.42
N VAL A 2 12.98 5.88 1.15
CA VAL A 2 12.50 6.68 2.30
C VAL A 2 13.55 6.81 3.39
N GLU A 3 14.21 5.72 3.78
CA GLU A 3 15.30 5.73 4.77
C GLU A 3 16.46 6.67 4.38
N ARG A 4 16.84 6.70 3.09
CA ARG A 4 17.87 7.61 2.57
C ARG A 4 17.45 9.08 2.62
N PHE A 5 16.15 9.35 2.49
CA PHE A 5 15.60 10.70 2.57
C PHE A 5 15.45 11.18 4.02
N ASP A 6 15.25 10.27 4.98
CA ASP A 6 15.11 10.53 6.41
C ASP A 6 14.01 11.57 6.74
N PRO A 7 12.73 11.28 6.41
CA PRO A 7 11.66 12.25 6.59
C PRO A 7 11.26 12.43 8.06
N ASP A 8 11.02 13.68 8.45
CA ASP A 8 10.36 14.00 9.73
C ASP A 8 8.87 13.64 9.75
N TRP A 9 8.21 13.65 8.58
CA TRP A 9 6.77 13.46 8.42
C TRP A 9 6.46 12.62 7.19
N LEU A 10 5.44 11.77 7.31
CA LEU A 10 4.89 11.00 6.20
C LEU A 10 3.54 11.59 5.78
N LEU A 11 3.42 11.97 4.53
CA LEU A 11 2.17 12.43 3.91
C LEU A 11 1.81 11.47 2.78
N VAL A 12 0.68 10.77 2.90
CA VAL A 12 0.26 9.75 1.93
C VAL A 12 -1.00 10.21 1.21
N SER A 13 -0.92 10.35 -0.11
CA SER A 13 -2.09 10.40 -1.00
C SER A 13 -2.66 8.98 -1.11
N ALA A 14 -3.64 8.67 -0.25
CA ALA A 14 -4.22 7.34 -0.08
C ALA A 14 -5.40 7.13 -1.05
N GLY A 15 -5.08 6.67 -2.25
CA GLY A 15 -6.06 6.17 -3.22
C GLY A 15 -6.32 4.66 -3.04
N PHE A 16 -7.59 4.28 -3.09
CA PHE A 16 -8.05 2.89 -2.97
C PHE A 16 -8.53 2.31 -4.31
N ASP A 17 -8.15 2.95 -5.41
CA ASP A 17 -8.51 2.55 -6.78
C ASP A 17 -7.66 1.40 -7.32
N ALA A 18 -6.61 0.97 -6.62
CA ALA A 18 -5.87 -0.27 -6.91
C ALA A 18 -6.57 -1.55 -6.38
N HIS A 19 -7.70 -1.38 -5.69
CA HIS A 19 -8.52 -2.51 -5.28
C HIS A 19 -9.06 -3.28 -6.50
N ARG A 20 -9.08 -4.61 -6.42
CA ARG A 20 -9.52 -5.51 -7.51
C ARG A 20 -10.96 -5.31 -8.02
N ASP A 21 -11.78 -4.61 -7.24
CA ASP A 21 -13.18 -4.32 -7.56
C ASP A 21 -13.36 -2.89 -8.10
N ASP A 22 -12.30 -2.07 -8.11
CA ASP A 22 -12.39 -0.71 -8.63
C ASP A 22 -12.65 -0.72 -10.14
N PRO A 23 -13.60 0.08 -10.65
CA PRO A 23 -13.97 0.05 -12.07
C PRO A 23 -12.98 0.79 -12.99
N LEU A 24 -12.03 1.57 -12.45
CA LEU A 24 -11.16 2.43 -13.24
C LEU A 24 -9.75 1.87 -13.45
N THR A 25 -9.32 0.92 -12.63
CA THR A 25 -8.01 0.29 -12.76
C THR A 25 -8.14 -1.22 -12.93
N ASP A 26 -7.05 -1.89 -13.32
CA ASP A 26 -6.98 -3.36 -13.47
C ASP A 26 -5.91 -3.92 -12.53
N MET A 27 -5.83 -3.35 -11.32
CA MET A 27 -4.95 -3.80 -10.25
C MET A 27 -5.62 -4.90 -9.42
N GLY A 28 -4.85 -5.52 -8.52
CA GLY A 28 -5.27 -6.75 -7.85
C GLY A 28 -5.43 -6.67 -6.34
N LEU A 29 -5.25 -5.49 -5.72
CA LEU A 29 -5.15 -5.39 -4.26
C LEU A 29 -6.51 -5.68 -3.58
N THR A 30 -6.45 -6.14 -2.34
CA THR A 30 -7.59 -6.22 -1.43
C THR A 30 -7.47 -5.18 -0.32
N SER A 31 -8.55 -4.98 0.44
CA SER A 31 -8.47 -4.17 1.69
C SER A 31 -7.42 -4.70 2.69
N GLY A 32 -7.11 -6.00 2.67
CA GLY A 32 -6.06 -6.61 3.46
C GLY A 32 -4.65 -6.11 3.09
N ASP A 33 -4.38 -5.95 1.79
CA ASP A 33 -3.08 -5.43 1.32
C ASP A 33 -2.84 -4.00 1.75
N TYR A 34 -3.87 -3.15 1.65
CA TYR A 34 -3.79 -1.76 2.11
C TYR A 34 -3.49 -1.67 3.62
N ALA A 35 -3.95 -2.63 4.42
CA ALA A 35 -3.63 -2.69 5.84
C ALA A 35 -2.15 -3.00 6.09
N ASP A 36 -1.55 -3.91 5.32
CA ASP A 36 -0.13 -4.24 5.45
C ASP A 36 0.75 -3.10 4.93
N LEU A 37 0.44 -2.56 3.75
CA LEU A 37 1.16 -1.45 3.15
C LEU A 37 1.21 -0.24 4.07
N VAL A 38 0.08 0.14 4.69
CA VAL A 38 0.07 1.30 5.59
C VAL A 38 0.85 1.03 6.88
N ALA A 39 0.80 -0.20 7.40
CA ALA A 39 1.53 -0.57 8.62
C ALA A 39 3.04 -0.45 8.41
N ASP A 40 3.55 -0.90 7.25
CA ASP A 40 4.95 -0.74 6.88
C ASP A 40 5.32 0.74 6.71
N LEU A 41 4.48 1.52 6.01
CA LEU A 41 4.73 2.94 5.75
C LEU A 41 4.77 3.79 7.03
N VAL A 42 3.81 3.62 7.94
CA VAL A 42 3.76 4.43 9.17
C VAL A 42 4.89 4.09 10.14
N GLY A 43 5.49 2.91 10.02
CA GLY A 43 6.69 2.52 10.78
C GLY A 43 7.96 3.27 10.37
N LEU A 44 7.96 3.93 9.20
CA LEU A 44 9.11 4.67 8.69
C LEU A 44 9.31 6.03 9.35
N VAL A 45 8.34 6.51 10.13
CA VAL A 45 8.40 7.79 10.87
C VAL A 45 7.95 7.60 12.32
N PRO A 46 8.32 8.51 13.25
CA PRO A 46 7.82 8.43 14.62
C PRO A 46 6.29 8.47 14.69
N ALA A 47 5.73 7.77 15.68
CA ALA A 47 4.29 7.74 15.91
C ALA A 47 3.68 9.16 15.99
N GLY A 48 2.52 9.34 15.35
CA GLY A 48 1.82 10.63 15.28
C GLY A 48 2.32 11.58 14.20
N ARG A 49 3.24 11.14 13.32
CA ARG A 49 3.80 11.96 12.23
C ARG A 49 3.43 11.49 10.83
N ALA A 50 2.35 10.72 10.73
CA ALA A 50 1.77 10.29 9.47
C ALA A 50 0.39 10.94 9.27
N VAL A 51 0.15 11.46 8.07
CA VAL A 51 -1.16 11.98 7.63
C VAL A 51 -1.53 11.33 6.31
N LEU A 52 -2.73 10.76 6.24
CA LEU A 52 -3.28 10.13 5.05
C LEU A 52 -4.42 11.00 4.51
N PHE A 53 -4.36 11.31 3.22
CA PHE A 53 -5.36 12.07 2.49
C PHE A 53 -6.12 11.10 1.59
N LEU A 54 -7.44 10.96 1.76
CA LEU A 54 -8.22 10.15 0.85
C LEU A 54 -8.20 10.77 -0.56
N GLU A 55 -7.84 9.98 -1.56
CA GLU A 55 -7.78 10.38 -2.97
C GLU A 55 -8.78 9.55 -3.81
N GLY A 56 -8.27 8.67 -4.68
CA GLY A 56 -9.07 7.78 -5.54
C GLY A 56 -9.72 6.62 -4.81
N GLY A 57 -10.55 5.89 -5.53
CA GLY A 57 -11.38 4.78 -5.02
C GLY A 57 -12.83 4.99 -5.44
N TYR A 58 -13.27 4.20 -6.41
CA TYR A 58 -14.48 4.44 -7.19
C TYR A 58 -15.49 3.30 -7.10
N ASP A 59 -15.10 2.14 -6.57
CA ASP A 59 -16.04 1.20 -5.96
C ASP A 59 -16.27 1.54 -4.49
N LEU A 60 -17.52 1.84 -4.11
CA LEU A 60 -17.84 2.32 -2.77
C LEU A 60 -17.67 1.27 -1.67
N SER A 61 -17.83 -0.02 -2.00
CA SER A 61 -17.68 -1.09 -1.02
C SER A 61 -16.19 -1.36 -0.76
N ALA A 62 -15.41 -1.45 -1.83
CA ALA A 62 -13.95 -1.53 -1.80
C ALA A 62 -13.33 -0.34 -1.06
N LEU A 63 -13.80 0.88 -1.37
CA LEU A 63 -13.36 2.11 -0.71
C LEU A 63 -13.62 2.06 0.79
N ALA A 64 -14.83 1.66 1.21
CA ALA A 64 -15.19 1.56 2.62
C ALA A 64 -14.34 0.51 3.36
N ASN A 65 -14.20 -0.69 2.77
CA ASN A 65 -13.40 -1.78 3.35
C ASN A 65 -11.92 -1.40 3.46
N SER A 66 -11.34 -0.83 2.40
CA SER A 66 -9.92 -0.46 2.35
C SER A 66 -9.62 0.69 3.30
N THR A 67 -10.47 1.73 3.32
CA THR A 67 -10.34 2.83 4.29
C THR A 67 -10.43 2.31 5.73
N GLY A 68 -11.39 1.43 6.02
CA GLY A 68 -11.54 0.82 7.34
C GLY A 68 -10.31 0.01 7.76
N ALA A 69 -9.80 -0.84 6.86
CA ALA A 69 -8.62 -1.66 7.09
C ALA A 69 -7.36 -0.81 7.33
N THR A 70 -7.17 0.25 6.54
CA THR A 70 -6.08 1.21 6.70
C THR A 70 -6.13 1.93 8.05
N VAL A 71 -7.28 2.49 8.44
CA VAL A 71 -7.42 3.18 9.74
C VAL A 71 -7.19 2.21 10.90
N ALA A 72 -7.72 1.00 10.79
CA ALA A 72 -7.56 -0.01 11.81
C ALA A 72 -6.11 -0.45 12.00
N ALA A 73 -5.36 -0.63 10.90
CA ALA A 73 -3.94 -0.94 10.94
C ALA A 73 -3.13 0.14 11.66
N ILE A 74 -3.39 1.42 11.37
CA ILE A 74 -2.73 2.56 12.05
C ILE A 74 -3.04 2.58 13.55
N LEU A 75 -4.28 2.27 13.93
CA LEU A 75 -4.71 2.25 15.33
C LEU A 75 -4.33 0.95 16.08
N GLY A 76 -3.78 -0.05 15.38
CA GLY A 76 -3.46 -1.36 15.96
C GLY A 76 -4.70 -2.15 16.40
N VAL A 77 -5.85 -1.96 15.74
CA VAL A 77 -7.11 -2.67 16.07
C VAL A 77 -7.44 -3.72 15.02
N ALA A 78 -8.10 -4.80 15.47
CA ALA A 78 -8.47 -5.89 14.58
C ALA A 78 -9.66 -5.51 13.69
N HIS A 79 -9.39 -5.24 12.41
CA HIS A 79 -10.39 -5.08 11.37
C HIS A 79 -9.78 -5.45 10.02
N ARG A 80 -10.03 -6.68 9.59
CA ARG A 80 -9.65 -7.20 8.27
C ARG A 80 -10.84 -7.92 7.68
N ILE A 81 -11.41 -7.34 6.64
CA ILE A 81 -12.59 -7.88 5.93
C ILE A 81 -12.14 -8.87 4.86
N GLU A 82 -11.01 -8.60 4.21
CA GLU A 82 -10.42 -9.44 3.18
C GLU A 82 -9.02 -9.89 3.59
N ASP A 83 -8.65 -11.09 3.13
CA ASP A 83 -7.28 -11.58 3.21
C ASP A 83 -6.38 -10.79 2.24
N VAL A 84 -5.08 -10.75 2.56
CA VAL A 84 -4.05 -10.16 1.68
C VAL A 84 -3.95 -10.95 0.38
N THR A 85 -3.56 -10.28 -0.68
CA THR A 85 -3.17 -10.94 -1.92
C THR A 85 -1.92 -11.77 -1.69
N GLY A 86 -1.91 -12.97 -2.29
CA GLY A 86 -0.73 -13.83 -2.33
C GLY A 86 0.33 -13.33 -3.32
N HIS A 87 1.26 -14.20 -3.71
CA HIS A 87 2.44 -13.85 -4.53
C HIS A 87 2.12 -13.62 -6.03
N GLY A 88 0.92 -13.13 -6.36
CA GLY A 88 0.47 -12.95 -7.74
C GLY A 88 0.34 -14.28 -8.51
N ARG A 89 0.25 -14.19 -9.84
CA ARG A 89 0.25 -15.36 -10.73
C ARG A 89 1.68 -15.84 -10.98
N ALA A 90 1.90 -17.15 -10.90
CA ALA A 90 3.20 -17.76 -11.23
C ALA A 90 3.67 -17.38 -12.64
N GLY A 91 4.94 -17.01 -12.79
CA GLY A 91 5.52 -16.48 -14.03
C GLY A 91 5.51 -14.96 -14.12
N VAL A 92 4.51 -14.29 -13.51
CA VAL A 92 4.43 -12.82 -13.49
C VAL A 92 5.30 -12.25 -12.37
N ALA A 93 5.38 -12.95 -11.23
CA ALA A 93 6.19 -12.51 -10.09
C ALA A 93 7.68 -12.37 -10.47
N GLU A 94 8.23 -13.34 -11.21
CA GLU A 94 9.63 -13.29 -11.64
C GLU A 94 9.92 -12.11 -12.59
N GLU A 95 8.97 -11.78 -13.47
CA GLU A 95 9.09 -10.62 -14.37
C GLU A 95 9.01 -9.30 -13.59
N VAL A 96 8.07 -9.20 -12.63
CA VAL A 96 7.94 -8.03 -11.76
C VAL A 96 9.19 -7.84 -10.90
N ASP A 97 9.73 -8.91 -10.31
CA ASP A 97 10.94 -8.85 -9.50
C ASP A 97 12.13 -8.34 -10.33
N ALA A 98 12.28 -8.82 -11.57
CA ALA A 98 13.32 -8.35 -12.46
C ALA A 98 13.20 -6.84 -12.77
N LEU A 99 11.97 -6.35 -12.97
CA LEU A 99 11.69 -4.92 -13.19
C LEU A 99 11.96 -4.08 -11.94
N VAL A 100 11.58 -4.58 -10.76
CA VAL A 100 11.85 -3.91 -9.49
C VAL A 100 13.35 -3.81 -9.23
N LEU A 101 14.11 -4.89 -9.45
CA LEU A 101 15.58 -4.89 -9.30
C LEU A 101 16.27 -3.95 -10.29
N ASP A 102 15.75 -3.84 -11.51
CA ASP A 102 16.24 -2.85 -12.48
C ASP A 102 15.96 -1.41 -12.02
N LEU A 103 14.76 -1.12 -11.48
CA LEU A 103 14.44 0.19 -10.92
C LEU A 103 15.32 0.53 -9.71
N VAL A 104 15.52 -0.42 -8.79
CA VAL A 104 16.39 -0.25 -7.61
C VAL A 104 17.81 0.12 -8.04
N ARG A 105 18.36 -0.58 -9.06
CA ARG A 105 19.67 -0.26 -9.65
C ARG A 105 19.71 1.11 -10.30
N ARG A 106 18.74 1.43 -11.16
CA ARG A 106 18.69 2.72 -11.88
C ARG A 106 18.59 3.93 -10.96
N HIS A 107 18.07 3.74 -9.75
CA HIS A 107 17.89 4.80 -8.76
C HIS A 107 18.93 4.75 -7.62
N ASP A 108 19.97 3.92 -7.73
CA ASP A 108 21.00 3.74 -6.71
C ASP A 108 20.39 3.51 -5.31
N LEU A 109 19.40 2.60 -5.26
CA LEU A 109 18.70 2.19 -4.04
C LEU A 109 19.20 0.85 -3.49
N GLU A 110 20.21 0.24 -4.12
CA GLU A 110 20.93 -0.90 -3.55
C GLU A 110 21.57 -0.44 -2.23
N THR A 111 21.22 -1.11 -1.14
CA THR A 111 21.66 -0.79 0.23
C THR A 111 22.82 -1.68 0.61
#